data_AF-A0A9W9V0X4-F1
#
_entry.id   AF-A0A9W9V0X4-F1
#
_cell.length_a   1.000
_cell.length_b   1.000
_cell.length_c   1.000
_cell.angle_alpha   90.00
_cell.angle_beta   90.00
_cell.angle_gamma   90.00
#
_symmetry.space_group_name_H-M   'P 1'
#
loop_
_entity.id
_entity.type
_entity.pdbx_description
1 polymer ?
#
loop_
_entity_poly.entity_id
_entity_poly.type
_entity_poly.pdbx_seq_one_letter_code
_entity_poly.pdbx_strand_id
1 'polypeptide(L)'
;MSDRYQCLPGSSFFVSANRSSVLRRKGGSPVLNPHYESHIDNLIAALRERVPSLAPKGILVLSYYNKERRVLSDLLRKLGHSEVSVRSVDCSQGSESPVAILPTTRPGGEYDPGFLTDR
;
A
#
# COMPACT_ATOMS: atom_id res chain seq x y z
N MET A 1 -2.41 4.52 -16.22
CA MET A 1 -3.22 5.72 -15.95
C MET A 1 -3.85 5.54 -14.59
N SER A 2 -3.77 6.55 -13.73
CA SER A 2 -4.38 6.56 -12.41
C SER A 2 -5.31 7.77 -12.30
N ASP A 3 -6.52 7.54 -11.80
CA ASP A 3 -7.53 8.57 -11.58
C ASP A 3 -7.55 8.96 -10.10
N ARG A 4 -7.56 10.26 -9.81
CA ARG A 4 -7.62 10.79 -8.44
C ARG A 4 -9.04 11.26 -8.13
N TYR A 5 -9.63 10.72 -7.07
CA TYR A 5 -10.89 11.22 -6.53
C TYR A 5 -10.61 12.51 -5.72
N GLN A 6 -11.42 13.56 -5.90
CA GLN A 6 -11.23 14.90 -5.31
C GLN A 6 -11.37 14.87 -3.79
N CYS A 7 -10.35 15.28 -3.02
CA CYS A 7 -10.47 15.34 -1.55
C CYS A 7 -9.69 16.48 -0.86
N LEU A 8 -10.19 16.93 0.32
CA LEU A 8 -9.74 18.05 1.18
C LEU A 8 -8.79 17.60 2.33
N PRO A 9 -8.25 18.47 3.22
CA PRO A 9 -7.52 18.02 4.42
C PRO A 9 -8.40 17.16 5.34
N GLY A 10 -7.87 16.07 5.93
CA GLY A 10 -8.67 15.04 6.62
C GLY A 10 -9.32 14.01 5.68
N SER A 11 -8.89 13.96 4.42
CA SER A 11 -9.49 13.07 3.43
C SER A 11 -8.68 11.83 3.10
N SER A 12 -9.42 10.75 2.81
CA SER A 12 -8.93 9.54 2.17
C SER A 12 -8.83 9.75 0.66
N PHE A 13 -7.66 9.51 0.08
CA PHE A 13 -7.45 9.53 -1.37
C PHE A 13 -7.50 8.10 -1.92
N PHE A 14 -8.37 7.85 -2.89
CA PHE A 14 -8.47 6.57 -3.57
C PHE A 14 -7.73 6.65 -4.91
N VAL A 15 -6.84 5.69 -5.13
CA VAL A 15 -6.10 5.54 -6.39
C VAL A 15 -6.38 4.15 -6.95
N SER A 16 -6.97 4.10 -8.14
CA SER A 16 -7.14 2.85 -8.89
C SER A 16 -6.03 2.72 -9.93
N ALA A 17 -5.35 1.57 -9.96
CA ALA A 17 -4.44 1.23 -11.03
C ALA A 17 -5.17 0.40 -12.09
N ASN A 18 -5.45 1.02 -13.23
CA ASN A 18 -6.07 0.34 -14.37
C ASN A 18 -5.12 -0.70 -14.96
N ARG A 19 -5.67 -1.87 -15.34
CA ARG A 19 -4.93 -3.00 -15.92
C ARG A 19 -3.80 -3.54 -15.04
N SER A 20 -3.95 -3.44 -13.72
CA SER A 20 -2.97 -4.04 -12.80
C SER A 20 -3.09 -5.56 -12.78
N SER A 21 -1.96 -6.21 -12.54
CA SER A 21 -1.86 -7.67 -12.47
C SER A 21 -1.38 -8.09 -11.09
N VAL A 22 -1.78 -9.29 -10.68
CA VAL A 22 -1.38 -9.87 -9.41
C VAL A 22 -0.43 -11.03 -9.67
N LEU A 23 0.77 -10.95 -9.08
CA LEU A 23 1.68 -12.08 -9.05
C LEU A 23 1.19 -13.10 -8.03
N ARG A 24 0.78 -14.27 -8.55
CA ARG A 24 0.36 -15.42 -7.76
C ARG A 24 1.47 -16.46 -7.76
N ARG A 25 1.73 -17.06 -6.59
CA ARG A 25 2.54 -18.29 -6.53
C ARG A 25 1.69 -19.43 -7.09
N LYS A 26 2.31 -20.37 -7.82
CA LYS A 26 1.62 -21.55 -8.37
C LYS A 26 0.87 -22.29 -7.23
N GLY A 27 -0.46 -22.35 -7.32
CA GLY A 27 -1.34 -22.99 -6.33
C GLY A 27 -1.59 -22.21 -5.03
N GLY A 28 -1.30 -20.90 -4.96
CA GLY A 28 -1.48 -20.10 -3.75
C GLY A 28 -2.20 -18.77 -3.93
N SER A 29 -2.44 -18.09 -2.81
CA SER A 29 -3.01 -16.73 -2.79
C SER A 29 -2.13 -15.73 -3.55
N PRO A 30 -2.73 -14.68 -4.15
CA PRO A 30 -2.05 -13.43 -4.47
C PRO A 30 -0.97 -13.07 -3.46
N VAL A 31 0.25 -12.85 -3.93
CA VAL A 31 1.36 -12.44 -3.05
C VAL A 31 1.62 -10.95 -3.18
N LEU A 32 1.38 -10.37 -4.38
CA LEU A 32 1.95 -9.08 -4.73
C LEU A 32 1.27 -8.48 -5.97
N ASN A 33 1.12 -7.15 -6.00
CA ASN A 33 0.70 -6.41 -7.20
C ASN A 33 1.81 -5.39 -7.55
N PRO A 34 2.67 -5.68 -8.55
CA PRO A 34 3.82 -4.82 -8.84
C PRO A 34 3.44 -3.36 -9.15
N HIS A 35 2.26 -3.15 -9.75
CA HIS A 35 1.80 -1.80 -10.07
C HIS A 35 1.49 -1.00 -8.82
N TYR A 36 0.90 -1.63 -7.80
CA TYR A 36 0.65 -0.98 -6.52
C TYR A 36 1.96 -0.69 -5.81
N GLU A 37 2.92 -1.61 -5.82
CA GLU A 37 4.22 -1.39 -5.18
C GLU A 37 5.00 -0.24 -5.81
N SER A 38 5.05 -0.18 -7.14
CA SER A 38 5.64 0.96 -7.84
C SER A 38 4.91 2.26 -7.56
N HIS A 39 3.58 2.24 -7.39
CA HIS A 39 2.83 3.43 -7.00
C HIS A 39 3.13 3.87 -5.57
N ILE A 40 3.26 2.92 -4.63
CA ILE A 40 3.61 3.20 -3.24
C ILE A 40 5.00 3.83 -3.16
N ASP A 41 5.98 3.26 -3.85
CA ASP A 41 7.34 3.80 -3.92
C ASP A 41 7.36 5.25 -4.44
N ASN A 42 6.74 5.48 -5.61
CA ASN A 42 6.65 6.81 -6.21
C ASN A 42 5.90 7.80 -5.31
N LEU A 43 4.86 7.35 -4.62
CA LEU A 43 4.10 8.19 -3.69
C LEU A 43 4.95 8.56 -2.46
N ILE A 44 5.68 7.61 -1.88
CA ILE A 44 6.59 7.88 -0.75
C ILE A 44 7.68 8.86 -1.18
N ALA A 45 8.31 8.64 -2.35
CA ALA A 45 9.31 9.55 -2.88
C ALA A 45 8.74 10.98 -3.06
N ALA A 46 7.56 11.10 -3.67
CA ALA A 46 6.91 12.39 -3.88
C ALA A 46 6.50 13.08 -2.56
N LEU A 47 6.05 12.32 -1.56
CA LEU A 47 5.71 12.86 -0.24
C LEU A 47 6.96 13.40 0.47
N ARG A 48 8.08 12.67 0.41
CA ARG A 48 9.36 13.10 1.00
C ARG A 48 9.88 14.39 0.36
N GLU A 49 9.73 14.51 -0.97
CA GLU A 49 10.16 15.70 -1.70
C GLU A 49 9.24 16.90 -1.45
N ARG A 50 7.93 16.70 -1.48
CA ARG A 50 6.94 17.80 -1.44
C ARG A 50 6.50 18.20 -0.05
N VAL A 51 6.75 17.36 0.96
CA VAL A 51 6.39 17.63 2.36
C VAL A 51 7.62 17.42 3.25
N PRO A 52 8.58 18.36 3.26
CA PRO A 52 9.84 18.20 4.01
C PRO A 52 9.66 18.00 5.52
N SER A 53 8.54 18.47 6.08
CA SER A 53 8.18 18.27 7.49
C SER A 53 7.69 16.86 7.81
N LEU A 54 7.37 16.04 6.81
CA LEU A 54 6.94 14.66 6.99
C LEU A 54 8.16 13.75 7.08
N ALA A 55 8.53 13.38 8.32
CA ALA A 55 9.56 12.38 8.53
C ALA A 55 9.15 11.02 7.92
N PRO A 56 10.07 10.21 7.36
CA PRO A 56 9.75 8.89 6.81
C PRO A 56 9.01 7.96 7.79
N LYS A 57 9.31 8.07 9.09
CA LYS A 57 8.63 7.33 10.17
C LYS A 57 7.15 7.72 10.35
N GLY A 58 6.74 8.87 9.81
CA GLY A 58 5.37 9.34 9.77
C GLY A 58 4.55 8.76 8.60
N ILE A 59 5.12 7.81 7.86
CA ILE A 59 4.42 7.06 6.80
C ILE A 59 4.23 5.62 7.26
N LEU A 60 2.99 5.17 7.25
CA LEU A 60 2.58 3.80 7.53
C LEU A 60 1.98 3.17 6.28
N VAL A 61 2.53 2.03 5.85
CA VAL A 61 1.95 1.20 4.79
C VAL A 61 1.30 -0.02 5.43
N LEU A 62 0.01 -0.20 5.15
CA LEU A 62 -0.80 -1.30 5.67
C LEU A 62 -1.00 -2.35 4.58
N SER A 63 -0.75 -3.61 4.92
CA SER A 63 -1.02 -4.74 4.04
C SER A 63 -2.08 -5.63 4.66
N TYR A 64 -3.02 -6.09 3.85
CA TYR A 64 -3.99 -7.09 4.28
C TYR A 64 -3.34 -8.47 4.43
N TYR A 65 -2.27 -8.77 3.69
CA TYR A 65 -1.69 -10.10 3.62
C TYR A 65 -0.29 -10.15 4.23
N ASN A 66 -0.08 -10.99 5.25
CA ASN A 66 1.22 -11.14 5.93
C ASN A 66 2.42 -11.44 5.00
N LYS A 67 2.19 -12.14 3.89
CA LYS A 67 3.24 -12.43 2.89
C LYS A 67 3.63 -11.19 2.10
N GLU A 68 2.64 -10.42 1.64
CA GLU A 68 2.84 -9.15 0.96
C GLU A 68 3.58 -8.18 1.88
N ARG A 69 3.15 -8.04 3.15
CA ARG A 69 3.83 -7.21 4.16
C ARG A 69 5.35 -7.42 4.19
N ARG A 70 5.81 -8.68 4.18
CA ARG A 70 7.24 -9.02 4.20
C ARG A 70 7.94 -8.58 2.92
N VAL A 71 7.37 -8.91 1.76
CA VAL A 71 7.95 -8.56 0.46
C VAL A 71 8.01 -7.05 0.27
N LEU A 72 6.92 -6.35 0.61
CA LEU A 72 6.82 -4.90 0.52
C LEU A 72 7.80 -4.20 1.47
N SER A 73 7.97 -4.71 2.70
CA SER A 73 8.96 -4.18 3.64
C SER A 73 10.39 -4.34 3.11
N ASP A 74 10.74 -5.50 2.57
CA ASP A 74 12.05 -5.73 1.96
C ASP A 74 12.28 -4.88 0.71
N LEU A 75 11.24 -4.69 -0.12
CA LEU A 75 11.28 -3.85 -1.31
C LEU A 75 11.51 -2.39 -0.93
N LEU A 76 10.70 -1.83 -0.03
CA LEU A 76 10.85 -0.45 0.42
C LEU A 76 12.21 -0.19 1.07
N ARG A 77 12.75 -1.15 1.83
CA ARG A 77 14.12 -1.05 2.36
C ARG A 77 15.16 -0.96 1.24
N LYS A 78 15.04 -1.79 0.20
CA LYS A 78 15.96 -1.78 -0.98
C LYS A 78 15.85 -0.49 -1.79
N LEU A 79 14.68 0.13 -1.83
CA LEU A 79 14.41 1.39 -2.53
C LEU A 79 14.79 2.63 -1.70
N GLY A 80 15.36 2.46 -0.49
CA GLY A 80 15.82 3.58 0.34
C GLY A 80 14.75 4.18 1.25
N HIS A 81 13.65 3.46 1.49
CA HIS A 81 12.56 3.83 2.39
C HIS A 81 12.53 2.95 3.66
N SER A 82 13.70 2.61 4.20
CA SER A 82 13.86 1.70 5.35
C SER A 82 13.17 2.17 6.64
N GLU A 83 12.91 3.46 6.77
CA GLU A 83 12.27 4.07 7.93
C GLU A 83 10.74 4.09 7.84
N VAL A 84 10.16 3.75 6.67
CA VAL A 84 8.71 3.63 6.50
C VAL A 84 8.20 2.38 7.21
N SER A 85 7.15 2.53 8.01
CA SER A 85 6.55 1.40 8.73
C SER A 85 5.67 0.57 7.80
N VAL A 86 5.87 -0.76 7.77
CA VAL A 86 4.99 -1.68 7.04
C VAL A 86 4.36 -2.66 8.01
N ARG A 87 3.03 -2.58 8.18
CA ARG A 87 2.26 -3.40 9.14
C ARG A 87 1.14 -4.15 8.45
N SER A 88 0.68 -5.23 9.07
CA SER A 88 -0.59 -5.84 8.70
C SER A 88 -1.74 -5.02 9.30
N VAL A 89 -2.89 -5.00 8.62
CA VAL A 89 -4.10 -4.33 9.14
C VAL A 89 -4.45 -4.87 10.54
N ASP A 90 -4.48 -6.19 10.72
CA ASP A 90 -4.80 -6.85 11.99
C ASP A 90 -3.87 -6.44 13.16
N CYS A 91 -2.61 -6.11 12.87
CA CYS A 91 -1.62 -5.74 13.89
C CYS A 91 -1.45 -4.21 14.03
N SER A 92 -2.29 -3.42 13.34
CA SER A 92 -2.22 -1.96 13.34
C SER A 92 -3.32 -1.29 14.18
N GLN A 93 -4.21 -2.07 14.81
CA GLN A 93 -5.25 -1.54 15.68
C GLN A 93 -4.63 -0.70 16.81
N GLY A 94 -5.09 0.55 16.94
CA GLY A 94 -4.57 1.52 17.93
C GLY A 94 -3.23 2.17 17.56
N SER A 95 -2.70 1.94 16.35
CA SER A 95 -1.53 2.65 15.83
C SER A 95 -1.95 3.77 14.88
N GLU A 96 -1.44 4.97 15.10
CA GLU A 96 -1.68 6.13 14.24
C GLU A 96 -0.41 6.58 13.54
N SER A 97 -0.57 7.14 12.35
CA SER A 97 0.52 7.75 11.58
C SER A 97 -0.03 8.94 10.79
N PRO A 98 0.75 10.03 10.62
CA PRO A 98 0.34 11.18 9.82
C PRO A 98 -0.14 10.82 8.41
N VAL A 99 0.46 9.80 7.79
CA VAL A 99 0.03 9.27 6.49
C VAL A 99 -0.08 7.75 6.58
N ALA A 100 -1.25 7.22 6.22
CA ALA A 100 -1.48 5.80 6.03
C ALA A 100 -1.75 5.48 4.55
N ILE A 101 -1.06 4.47 4.02
CA ILE A 101 -1.22 3.97 2.66
C ILE A 101 -1.72 2.52 2.75
N LEU A 102 -2.87 2.23 2.14
CA LEU A 102 -3.51 0.92 2.20
C LEU A 102 -3.69 0.34 0.79
N PRO A 103 -2.72 -0.42 0.26
CA PRO A 103 -2.94 -1.26 -0.91
C PRO A 103 -4.00 -2.33 -0.64
N THR A 104 -5.00 -2.42 -1.53
CA THR A 104 -5.98 -3.51 -1.50
C THR A 104 -5.42 -4.83 -2.05
N THR A 105 -4.25 -4.80 -2.72
CA THR A 105 -3.51 -5.92 -3.33
C THR A 105 -4.24 -6.63 -4.46
N ARG A 106 -5.52 -6.91 -4.29
CA ARG A 106 -6.42 -7.50 -5.26
C ARG A 106 -7.17 -6.37 -5.98
N PRO A 107 -7.07 -6.27 -7.31
CA PRO A 107 -7.70 -5.20 -8.08
C PRO A 107 -9.21 -5.38 -8.30
N GLY A 108 -9.84 -6.41 -7.71
CA GLY A 108 -11.24 -6.75 -7.94
C GLY A 108 -11.49 -7.40 -9.31
N GLY A 109 -12.76 -7.53 -9.70
CA GLY A 109 -13.17 -8.19 -10.95
C GLY A 109 -12.98 -9.71 -10.88
N GLU A 110 -12.17 -10.26 -11.78
CA GLU A 110 -11.84 -11.70 -11.80
C GLU A 110 -10.98 -12.14 -10.60
N TYR A 111 -10.44 -11.18 -9.84
CA TYR A 111 -9.73 -11.42 -8.60
C TYR A 111 -10.72 -11.31 -7.43
N ASP A 112 -11.14 -12.45 -6.89
CA ASP A 112 -11.95 -12.55 -5.66
C ASP A 112 -11.34 -11.65 -4.56
N PRO A 113 -12.08 -10.67 -4.00
CA PRO A 113 -11.57 -9.80 -2.94
C PRO A 113 -11.17 -10.56 -1.66
N GLY A 114 -11.62 -11.81 -1.48
CA GLY A 114 -11.34 -12.58 -0.28
C GLY A 114 -11.94 -11.92 0.96
N PHE A 115 -11.22 -11.95 2.08
CA PHE A 115 -11.70 -11.39 3.36
C PHE A 115 -11.84 -9.85 3.38
N LEU A 116 -11.49 -9.15 2.30
CA LEU A 116 -11.76 -7.70 2.18
C LEU A 116 -13.26 -7.37 2.23
N THR A 117 -14.13 -8.36 2.01
CA THR A 117 -15.59 -8.23 2.15
C THR A 117 -16.11 -8.59 3.53
N ASP A 118 -15.25 -9.06 4.44
CA ASP A 118 -15.65 -9.43 5.80
C ASP A 118 -15.93 -8.14 6.59
N ARG A 119 -17.07 -8.09 7.28
CA ARG A 119 -17.63 -6.88 7.90
C ARG A 119 -17.29 -6.74 9.36
#